data_AF-A0AAP4BYN7-F1
#
_entry.id   AF-A0AAP4BYN7-F1
#
_cell.length_a   1.000
_cell.length_b   1.000
_cell.length_c   1.000
_cell.angle_alpha   90.00
_cell.angle_beta   90.00
_cell.angle_gamma   90.00
#
_symmetry.space_group_name_H-M   'P 1'
#
loop_
_entity.id
_entity.type
_entity.pdbx_description
1 polymer ?
#
loop_
_entity_poly.entity_id
_entity_poly.type
_entity_poly.pdbx_seq_one_letter_code
_entity_poly.pdbx_strand_id
1 'polypeptide(L)'
;MAIGALVTLMGVWFAAMASPGPDVVQIIRLGARSTRAAVWVAIGSTTGLALWTIASLAGLSALISTHEGILVLLQVLGGSYLLWMAYSAISSGLRERRAPATVVGTEKQAPQPRGFTPDGIIKAKTAYRMGLVCDLSNPKVVIFFGAIFANFIDPGMGVGGNVVVAAVLILESLVLFVGVGLSTRAVSKWMAKNSAWVDIVSGIVFLLLGVIILFEGIRGLIAM
;
A
#
# COMPACT_ATOMS: atom_id res chain seq x y z
N MET A 1 8.01 -20.92 -0.19
CA MET A 1 6.86 -20.40 -0.96
C MET A 1 7.01 -20.74 -2.44
N ALA A 2 5.92 -21.18 -3.08
CA ALA A 2 5.87 -21.43 -4.52
C ALA A 2 5.90 -20.13 -5.33
N ILE A 3 6.50 -20.14 -6.52
CA ILE A 3 6.61 -18.96 -7.41
C ILE A 3 5.23 -18.34 -7.69
N GLY A 4 4.20 -19.16 -7.91
CA GLY A 4 2.84 -18.68 -8.16
C GLY A 4 2.26 -17.86 -7.00
N ALA A 5 2.58 -18.23 -5.75
CA ALA A 5 2.15 -17.49 -4.56
C ALA A 5 2.89 -16.14 -4.44
N LEU A 6 4.19 -16.10 -4.77
CA LEU A 6 4.95 -14.85 -4.83
C LEU A 6 4.40 -13.89 -5.89
N VAL A 7 4.11 -14.39 -7.08
CA VAL A 7 3.54 -13.59 -8.18
C VAL A 7 2.16 -13.05 -7.79
N THR A 8 1.33 -13.87 -7.15
CA THR A 8 0.02 -13.43 -6.64
C THR A 8 0.18 -12.35 -5.58
N LEU A 9 1.10 -12.54 -4.64
CA LEU A 9 1.42 -11.56 -3.60
C LEU A 9 1.87 -10.24 -4.20
N MET A 10 2.78 -10.26 -5.17
CA MET A 10 3.23 -9.05 -5.89
C MET A 10 2.07 -8.35 -6.59
N GLY A 11 1.19 -9.09 -7.29
CA GLY A 11 0.02 -8.49 -7.96
C GLY A 11 -0.92 -7.78 -6.99
N VAL A 12 -1.19 -8.39 -5.84
CA VAL A 12 -2.02 -7.78 -4.78
C VAL A 12 -1.32 -6.58 -4.15
N TRP A 13 -0.01 -6.71 -3.89
CA TRP A 13 0.83 -5.64 -3.34
C TRP A 13 0.84 -4.42 -4.26
N PHE A 14 1.10 -4.63 -5.54
CA PHE A 14 1.02 -3.61 -6.57
C PHE A 14 -0.35 -2.92 -6.57
N ALA A 15 -1.45 -3.69 -6.58
CA ALA A 15 -2.80 -3.12 -6.57
C ALA A 15 -3.04 -2.25 -5.33
N ALA A 16 -2.45 -2.61 -4.19
CA ALA A 16 -2.54 -1.85 -2.95
C ALA A 16 -1.73 -0.55 -2.96
N MET A 17 -0.51 -0.60 -3.49
CA MET A 17 0.39 0.55 -3.57
C MET A 17 0.03 1.50 -4.72
N ALA A 18 -0.52 0.99 -5.82
CA ALA A 18 -0.94 1.79 -6.98
C ALA A 18 -2.29 2.50 -6.75
N SER A 19 -3.16 1.95 -5.89
CA SER A 19 -4.40 2.60 -5.48
C SER A 19 -4.08 3.96 -4.82
N PRO A 20 -4.81 5.05 -5.14
CA PRO A 20 -4.56 6.40 -4.65
C PRO A 20 -4.70 6.48 -3.12
N GLY A 21 -3.60 6.21 -2.41
CA GLY A 21 -3.51 6.36 -0.96
C GLY A 21 -2.84 7.67 -0.53
N PRO A 22 -2.74 7.91 0.78
CA PRO A 22 -2.00 9.05 1.33
C PRO A 22 -0.59 9.19 0.74
N ASP A 23 0.14 8.08 0.57
CA ASP A 23 1.51 8.08 0.05
C ASP A 23 1.58 8.57 -1.41
N VAL A 24 0.83 7.96 -2.32
CA VAL A 24 0.80 8.35 -3.75
C VAL A 24 0.34 9.80 -3.91
N VAL A 25 -0.70 10.21 -3.17
CA VAL A 25 -1.20 11.59 -3.18
C VAL A 25 -0.15 12.56 -2.67
N GLN A 26 0.59 12.22 -1.60
CA GLN A 26 1.64 13.07 -1.06
C GLN A 26 2.84 13.20 -2.01
N ILE A 27 3.25 12.10 -2.64
CA ILE A 27 4.31 12.10 -3.66
C ILE A 27 3.91 13.01 -4.83
N ILE A 28 2.68 12.88 -5.33
CA ILE A 28 2.16 13.71 -6.43
C ILE A 28 2.09 15.19 -6.03
N ARG A 29 1.57 15.49 -4.82
CA ARG A 29 1.44 16.87 -4.31
C ARG A 29 2.80 17.57 -4.21
N LEU A 30 3.82 16.89 -3.69
CA LEU A 30 5.16 17.46 -3.58
C LEU A 30 5.88 17.48 -4.95
N GLY A 31 5.66 16.48 -5.78
CA GLY A 31 6.29 16.35 -7.11
C GLY A 31 5.82 17.39 -8.12
N ALA A 32 4.60 17.92 -7.96
CA ALA A 32 4.12 19.06 -8.73
C ALA A 32 5.00 20.31 -8.53
N ARG A 33 5.67 20.43 -7.38
CA ARG A 33 6.57 21.54 -7.05
C ARG A 33 8.05 21.18 -7.21
N SER A 34 8.45 19.98 -6.80
CA SER A 34 9.84 19.52 -6.85
C SER A 34 9.92 18.01 -6.99
N THR A 35 10.42 17.55 -8.14
CA THR A 35 10.72 16.13 -8.38
C THR A 35 11.67 15.56 -7.32
N ARG A 36 12.69 16.33 -6.93
CA ARG A 36 13.63 15.92 -5.87
C ARG A 36 12.90 15.70 -4.54
N ALA A 37 12.00 16.59 -4.16
CA ALA A 37 11.23 16.42 -2.92
C ALA A 37 10.33 15.18 -2.99
N ALA A 38 9.66 14.92 -4.13
CA ALA A 38 8.84 13.73 -4.32
C ALA A 38 9.63 12.43 -4.22
N VAL A 39 10.85 12.38 -4.78
CA VAL A 39 11.73 11.20 -4.65
C VAL A 39 12.11 10.96 -3.20
N TRP A 40 12.43 12.01 -2.42
CA TRP A 40 12.73 11.85 -0.99
C TRP A 40 11.51 11.41 -0.18
N VAL A 41 10.30 11.90 -0.50
CA VAL A 41 9.05 11.39 0.10
C VAL A 41 8.87 9.91 -0.24
N ALA A 42 9.02 9.53 -1.52
CA ALA A 42 8.90 8.15 -1.97
C ALA A 42 9.86 7.20 -1.23
N ILE A 43 11.12 7.60 -1.08
CA ILE A 43 12.12 6.86 -0.30
C ILE A 43 11.68 6.77 1.16
N GLY A 44 11.19 7.86 1.75
CA GLY A 44 10.66 7.88 3.12
C GLY A 44 9.50 6.91 3.34
N SER A 45 8.48 6.96 2.48
CA SER A 45 7.33 6.05 2.53
C SER A 45 7.77 4.60 2.35
N THR A 46 8.68 4.32 1.40
CA THR A 46 9.23 2.97 1.20
C THR A 46 9.96 2.48 2.45
N THR A 47 10.69 3.33 3.17
CA THR A 47 11.32 2.93 4.44
C THR A 47 10.26 2.56 5.50
N GLY A 48 9.17 3.32 5.62
CA GLY A 48 8.06 2.98 6.51
C GLY A 48 7.48 1.60 6.18
N LEU A 49 7.23 1.37 4.89
CA LEU A 49 6.73 0.11 4.37
C LEU A 49 7.70 -1.04 4.65
N ALA A 50 9.01 -0.82 4.50
CA ALA A 50 10.04 -1.79 4.82
C ALA A 50 10.03 -2.15 6.32
N LEU A 51 9.86 -1.17 7.20
CA LEU A 51 9.75 -1.41 8.64
C LEU A 51 8.51 -2.26 8.96
N TRP A 52 7.36 -1.95 8.37
CA TRP A 52 6.15 -2.78 8.49
C TRP A 52 6.35 -4.20 7.96
N THR A 53 7.05 -4.33 6.83
CA THR A 53 7.33 -5.63 6.17
C THR A 53 8.19 -6.50 7.05
N ILE A 54 9.29 -5.95 7.55
CA ILE A 54 10.22 -6.66 8.42
C ILE A 54 9.54 -7.00 9.74
N ALA A 55 8.82 -6.05 10.36
CA ALA A 55 8.11 -6.28 11.61
C ALA A 55 7.03 -7.36 11.47
N SER A 56 6.31 -7.37 10.35
CA SER A 56 5.28 -8.38 10.07
C SER A 56 5.91 -9.74 9.81
N LEU A 57 6.91 -9.85 8.94
CA LEU A 57 7.60 -11.12 8.67
C LEU A 57 8.24 -11.71 9.94
N ALA A 58 8.88 -10.88 10.77
CA ALA A 58 9.49 -11.30 12.02
C ALA A 58 8.45 -11.69 13.08
N GLY A 59 7.42 -10.86 13.27
CA GLY A 59 6.40 -11.06 14.31
C GLY A 59 5.43 -12.19 13.99
N LEU A 60 5.00 -12.30 12.73
CA LEU A 60 3.99 -13.26 12.31
C LEU A 60 4.53 -14.69 12.27
N SER A 61 5.80 -14.87 11.87
CA SER A 61 6.46 -16.17 11.89
C SER A 61 6.55 -16.74 13.31
N ALA A 62 6.85 -15.89 14.30
CA ALA A 62 6.90 -16.31 15.71
C ALA A 62 5.49 -16.57 16.28
N LEU A 63 4.51 -15.75 15.89
CA LEU A 63 3.16 -15.82 16.43
C LEU A 63 2.40 -17.04 15.91
N ILE A 64 2.44 -17.31 14.60
CA ILE A 64 1.77 -18.47 13.97
C ILE A 64 2.34 -19.79 14.49
N SER A 65 3.64 -19.87 14.81
CA SER A 65 4.26 -21.10 15.33
C SER A 65 3.78 -21.49 16.74
N THR A 66 3.11 -20.59 17.46
CA THR A 66 2.69 -20.84 18.86
C THR A 66 1.24 -21.27 19.00
N HIS A 67 0.33 -20.79 18.13
CA HIS A 67 -1.10 -21.03 18.25
C HIS A 67 -1.77 -21.14 16.88
N GLU A 68 -2.34 -22.30 16.59
CA GLU A 68 -3.04 -22.58 15.33
C GLU A 68 -4.23 -21.64 15.09
N GLY A 69 -4.91 -21.18 16.16
CA GLY A 69 -6.05 -20.26 16.06
C GLY A 69 -5.70 -18.83 15.66
N ILE A 70 -4.43 -18.43 15.74
CA ILE A 70 -4.02 -17.08 15.37
C ILE A 70 -4.09 -16.90 13.85
N LEU A 71 -3.72 -17.92 13.08
CA LEU A 71 -3.84 -17.90 11.63
C LEU A 71 -5.32 -17.69 11.23
N VAL A 72 -6.22 -18.49 11.80
CA VAL A 72 -7.68 -18.38 11.57
C VAL A 72 -8.19 -16.98 11.89
N LEU A 73 -7.80 -16.42 13.05
CA LEU A 73 -8.20 -15.07 13.45
C LEU A 73 -7.70 -14.01 12.46
N LEU A 74 -6.44 -14.11 12.02
CA LEU A 74 -5.86 -13.20 11.04
C LEU A 74 -6.52 -13.31 9.67
N GLN A 75 -6.92 -14.53 9.26
CA GLN A 75 -7.69 -14.75 8.03
C GLN A 75 -9.06 -14.10 8.11
N VAL A 76 -9.79 -14.27 9.21
CA VAL A 76 -11.12 -13.65 9.37
C VAL A 76 -11.01 -12.12 9.41
N LEU A 77 -10.10 -11.58 10.22
CA LEU A 77 -9.91 -10.12 10.32
C LEU A 77 -9.39 -9.52 9.01
N GLY A 78 -8.40 -10.17 8.40
CA GLY A 78 -7.75 -9.72 7.19
C GLY A 78 -8.65 -9.80 5.96
N GLY A 79 -9.38 -10.90 5.80
CA GLY A 79 -10.38 -11.08 4.75
C GLY A 79 -11.50 -10.04 4.87
N SER A 80 -12.05 -9.85 6.07
CA SER A 80 -13.06 -8.81 6.33
C SER A 80 -12.58 -7.41 6.00
N TYR A 81 -11.32 -7.09 6.33
CA TYR A 81 -10.72 -5.81 6.01
C TYR A 81 -10.52 -5.61 4.51
N LEU A 82 -10.06 -6.64 3.78
CA LEU A 82 -9.94 -6.59 2.32
C LEU A 82 -11.31 -6.37 1.66
N LEU A 83 -12.39 -6.97 2.18
CA LEU A 83 -13.75 -6.70 1.70
C LEU A 83 -14.18 -5.25 1.97
N TRP A 84 -13.84 -4.68 3.12
CA TRP A 84 -14.10 -3.28 3.41
C TRP A 84 -13.31 -2.34 2.48
N MET A 85 -12.03 -2.65 2.20
CA MET A 85 -11.22 -1.91 1.23
C MET A 85 -11.79 -2.05 -0.19
N ALA A 86 -12.23 -3.24 -0.57
CA ALA A 86 -12.86 -3.50 -1.86
C ALA A 86 -14.11 -2.62 -2.06
N TYR A 87 -14.99 -2.62 -1.06
CA TYR A 87 -16.19 -1.78 -1.06
C TYR A 87 -15.82 -0.29 -1.14
N SER A 88 -14.87 0.16 -0.34
CA SER A 88 -14.43 1.57 -0.31
C SER A 88 -13.85 2.01 -1.66
N ALA A 89 -12.99 1.18 -2.28
CA ALA A 89 -12.36 1.48 -3.56
C ALA A 89 -13.38 1.43 -4.72
N ILE A 90 -14.20 0.39 -4.82
CA ILE A 90 -15.24 0.30 -5.87
C ILE A 90 -16.24 1.45 -5.74
N SER A 91 -16.70 1.76 -4.52
CA SER A 91 -17.65 2.85 -4.30
C SER A 91 -17.04 4.23 -4.61
N SER A 92 -15.77 4.47 -4.27
CA SER A 92 -15.01 5.66 -4.66
C SER A 92 -14.97 5.83 -6.18
N GLY A 93 -14.49 4.80 -6.90
CA GLY A 93 -14.39 4.87 -8.36
C GLY A 93 -15.74 5.01 -9.06
N LEU A 94 -16.79 4.34 -8.57
CA LEU A 94 -18.14 4.51 -9.11
C LEU A 94 -18.72 5.92 -8.87
N ARG A 95 -18.43 6.54 -7.72
CA ARG A 95 -18.83 7.92 -7.42
C ARG A 95 -18.09 8.91 -8.30
N GLU A 96 -16.78 8.72 -8.47
CA GLU A 96 -15.96 9.59 -9.31
C GLU A 96 -16.40 9.55 -10.78
N ARG A 97 -16.80 8.38 -11.30
CA ARG A 97 -17.40 8.29 -12.66
C ARG A 97 -18.73 9.01 -12.81
N ARG A 98 -19.44 9.27 -11.71
CA ARG A 98 -20.71 10.02 -11.69
C ARG A 98 -20.50 11.51 -11.47
N ALA A 99 -19.31 11.93 -11.03
CA ALA A 99 -18.96 13.33 -10.80
C ALA A 99 -18.17 13.90 -12.00
N PRO A 100 -18.17 15.23 -12.22
CA PRO A 100 -17.30 15.85 -13.21
C PRO A 100 -15.83 15.61 -12.83
N ALA A 101 -15.00 15.25 -13.81
CA ALA A 101 -13.58 14.93 -13.62
C ALA A 101 -12.87 16.04 -12.83
N THR A 102 -12.50 15.74 -11.58
CA THR A 102 -11.75 16.67 -10.72
C THR A 102 -10.28 16.31 -10.85
N VAL A 103 -9.49 17.22 -11.40
CA VAL A 103 -8.06 16.94 -11.64
C VAL A 103 -7.33 16.90 -10.29
N VAL A 104 -6.83 15.72 -9.91
CA VAL A 104 -5.97 15.51 -8.74
C VAL A 104 -4.77 16.45 -8.86
N GLY A 105 -4.67 17.43 -7.95
CA GLY A 105 -3.58 18.41 -7.91
C GLY A 105 -3.84 19.76 -8.58
N THR A 106 -5.08 20.08 -9.00
CA THR A 106 -5.45 21.44 -9.48
C THR A 106 -5.98 22.38 -8.41
N GLU A 107 -5.86 22.03 -7.12
CA GLU A 107 -6.11 23.03 -6.08
C GLU A 107 -5.16 24.19 -6.27
N LYS A 108 -5.73 25.35 -6.66
CA LYS A 108 -5.10 26.68 -6.57
C LYS A 108 -4.22 26.71 -5.34
N GLN A 109 -2.90 26.78 -5.55
CA GLN A 109 -1.87 27.00 -4.53
C GLN A 109 -2.36 26.72 -3.11
N ALA A 110 -2.57 25.45 -2.77
CA ALA A 110 -2.74 25.08 -1.36
C ALA A 110 -1.58 25.72 -0.59
N PRO A 111 -1.84 26.34 0.60
CA PRO A 111 -0.83 27.05 1.37
C PRO A 111 0.43 26.19 1.53
N GLN A 112 1.61 26.83 1.52
CA GLN A 112 2.89 26.11 1.56
C GLN A 112 2.82 24.95 2.57
N PRO A 113 3.04 23.70 2.13
CA PRO A 113 3.12 22.59 3.06
C PRO A 113 4.16 22.91 4.15
N ARG A 114 3.87 22.59 5.42
CA ARG A 114 4.85 22.79 6.50
C ARG A 114 6.19 22.16 6.11
N GLY A 115 7.28 22.93 6.16
CA GLY A 115 8.64 22.44 5.88
C GLY A 115 9.32 23.01 4.63
N PHE A 116 8.62 23.77 3.79
CA PHE A 116 9.24 24.61 2.75
C PHE A 116 9.98 25.80 3.37
N THR A 117 11.18 26.12 2.86
CA THR A 117 11.87 27.37 3.18
C THR A 117 11.16 28.55 2.48
N PRO A 118 11.40 29.80 2.91
CA PRO A 118 10.90 31.00 2.21
C PRO A 118 11.21 31.00 0.71
N ASP A 119 12.34 30.40 0.32
CA ASP A 119 12.77 30.25 -1.08
C ASP A 119 12.03 29.16 -1.86
N GLY A 120 11.04 28.49 -1.25
CA GLY A 120 10.28 27.42 -1.88
C GLY A 120 11.02 26.08 -1.98
N ILE A 121 12.05 25.86 -1.16
CA ILE A 121 12.84 24.63 -1.14
C ILE A 121 12.45 23.76 0.05
N ILE A 122 12.23 22.46 -0.17
CA ILE A 122 12.15 21.47 0.91
C ILE A 122 13.52 20.77 1.07
N LYS A 123 14.03 20.71 2.30
CA LYS A 123 15.22 19.92 2.62
C LYS A 123 14.92 18.43 2.45
N ALA A 124 15.87 17.67 1.91
CA ALA A 124 15.75 16.22 1.69
C ALA A 124 15.32 15.46 2.96
N LYS A 125 15.91 15.79 4.11
CA LYS A 125 15.55 15.21 5.42
C LYS A 125 14.08 15.46 5.78
N THR A 126 13.55 16.64 5.47
CA THR A 126 12.14 16.98 5.74
C THR A 126 11.22 16.19 4.82
N ALA A 127 11.49 16.16 3.51
CA ALA A 127 10.73 15.35 2.55
C ALA A 127 10.71 13.86 2.94
N TYR A 128 11.89 13.31 3.28
CA TYR A 128 12.02 11.94 3.74
C TYR A 128 11.16 11.65 4.98
N ARG A 129 11.23 12.52 6.00
CA ARG A 129 10.42 12.37 7.22
C ARG A 129 8.93 12.47 6.93
N MET A 130 8.52 13.33 6.00
CA MET A 130 7.12 13.44 5.61
C MET A 130 6.61 12.12 5.00
N GLY A 131 7.39 11.49 4.12
CA GLY A 131 7.04 10.17 3.56
C GLY A 131 6.99 9.09 4.64
N LEU A 132 8.05 8.99 5.45
CA LEU A 132 8.14 8.00 6.53
C LEU A 132 6.99 8.10 7.53
N VAL A 133 6.64 9.32 7.97
CA VAL A 133 5.53 9.52 8.91
C VAL A 133 4.18 9.27 8.25
N CYS A 134 4.03 9.62 6.98
CA CYS A 134 2.80 9.37 6.23
C CYS A 134 2.50 7.88 6.17
N ASP A 135 3.49 7.07 5.75
CA ASP A 135 3.36 5.61 5.66
C ASP A 135 3.14 4.97 7.04
N LEU A 136 3.97 5.31 8.04
CA LEU A 136 3.85 4.73 9.39
C LEU A 136 2.52 5.04 10.07
N SER A 137 1.91 6.18 9.75
CA SER A 137 0.61 6.59 10.28
C SER A 137 -0.55 6.14 9.41
N ASN A 138 -0.30 5.45 8.30
CA ASN A 138 -1.31 5.07 7.32
C ASN A 138 -2.10 3.86 7.85
N PRO A 139 -3.37 4.03 8.29
CA PRO A 139 -4.16 2.90 8.80
C PRO A 139 -4.42 1.84 7.73
N LYS A 140 -4.29 2.20 6.44
CA LYS A 140 -4.34 1.25 5.31
C LYS A 140 -3.21 0.23 5.40
N VAL A 141 -2.00 0.72 5.66
CA VAL A 141 -0.78 -0.08 5.73
C VAL A 141 -0.83 -1.00 6.94
N VAL A 142 -1.15 -0.48 8.13
CA VAL A 142 -1.18 -1.28 9.37
C VAL A 142 -2.05 -2.53 9.27
N ILE A 143 -3.25 -2.40 8.71
CA ILE A 143 -4.22 -3.51 8.68
C ILE A 143 -3.98 -4.43 7.46
N PHE A 144 -3.52 -3.87 6.33
CA PHE A 144 -3.17 -4.65 5.14
C PHE A 144 -2.06 -5.67 5.42
N PHE A 145 -1.06 -5.30 6.21
CA PHE A 145 0.07 -6.17 6.53
C PHE A 145 -0.37 -7.41 7.31
N GLY A 146 -1.22 -7.26 8.33
CA GLY A 146 -1.76 -8.41 9.07
C GLY A 146 -2.55 -9.37 8.18
N ALA A 147 -3.35 -8.83 7.26
CA ALA A 147 -4.21 -9.62 6.36
C ALA A 147 -3.41 -10.41 5.31
N ILE A 148 -2.45 -9.74 4.65
CA ILE A 148 -1.71 -10.29 3.53
C ILE A 148 -0.67 -11.27 4.01
N PHE A 149 0.15 -10.87 4.99
CA PHE A 149 1.28 -11.69 5.38
C PHE A 149 0.85 -12.99 6.06
N ALA A 150 -0.31 -13.01 6.74
CA ALA A 150 -0.84 -14.24 7.34
C ALA A 150 -1.18 -15.32 6.31
N ASN A 151 -1.51 -14.92 5.09
CA ASN A 151 -2.00 -15.84 4.05
C ASN A 151 -0.93 -16.22 3.03
N PHE A 152 0.12 -15.40 2.89
CA PHE A 152 1.16 -15.62 1.88
C PHE A 152 2.52 -16.02 2.48
N ILE A 153 2.74 -15.83 3.79
CA ILE A 153 3.96 -16.33 4.46
C ILE A 153 3.71 -17.74 4.95
N ASP A 154 4.56 -18.66 4.50
CA ASP A 154 4.68 -20.00 5.06
C ASP A 154 5.75 -19.98 6.19
N PRO A 155 5.42 -20.41 7.43
CA PRO A 155 6.38 -20.51 8.53
C PRO A 155 7.62 -21.38 8.20
N GLY A 156 7.50 -22.31 7.24
CA GLY A 156 8.58 -23.19 6.80
C GLY A 156 9.59 -22.57 5.83
N MET A 157 9.42 -21.31 5.40
CA MET A 157 10.30 -20.68 4.41
C MET A 157 11.73 -20.39 4.91
N GLY A 158 11.92 -20.36 6.22
CA GLY A 158 13.17 -19.92 6.85
C GLY A 158 13.50 -18.45 6.60
N VAL A 159 14.58 -17.99 7.24
CA VAL A 159 15.00 -16.58 7.18
C VAL A 159 15.32 -16.12 5.75
N GLY A 160 15.96 -16.97 4.96
CA GLY A 160 16.31 -16.66 3.56
C GLY A 160 15.07 -16.37 2.70
N GLY A 161 14.02 -17.18 2.84
CA GLY A 161 12.76 -16.96 2.13
C GLY A 161 12.09 -15.64 2.53
N ASN A 162 12.03 -15.36 3.84
CA ASN A 162 11.49 -14.09 4.34
C ASN A 162 12.25 -12.87 3.80
N VAL A 163 13.58 -12.95 3.73
CA VAL A 163 14.42 -11.87 3.17
C VAL A 163 14.13 -11.66 1.68
N VAL A 164 13.98 -12.72 0.90
CA VAL A 164 13.64 -12.62 -0.53
C VAL A 164 12.27 -11.96 -0.72
N VAL A 165 11.25 -12.38 0.04
CA VAL A 165 9.92 -11.76 -0.01
C VAL A 165 9.98 -10.28 0.35
N ALA A 166 10.63 -9.95 1.48
CA ALA A 166 10.79 -8.56 1.89
C ALA A 166 11.48 -7.72 0.82
N ALA A 167 12.59 -8.21 0.27
CA ALA A 167 13.37 -7.50 -0.73
C ALA A 167 12.56 -7.23 -2.00
N VAL A 168 11.80 -8.22 -2.48
CA VAL A 168 10.96 -8.07 -3.68
C VAL A 168 9.88 -7.03 -3.46
N LEU A 169 9.13 -7.10 -2.35
CA LEU A 169 8.04 -6.17 -2.07
C LEU A 169 8.53 -4.74 -1.80
N ILE A 170 9.65 -4.60 -1.09
CA ILE A 170 10.29 -3.30 -0.84
C ILE A 170 10.79 -2.70 -2.15
N LEU A 171 11.42 -3.50 -3.00
CA LEU A 171 11.93 -3.04 -4.31
C LEU A 171 10.78 -2.63 -5.23
N GLU A 172 9.71 -3.43 -5.29
CA GLU A 172 8.51 -3.10 -6.06
C GLU A 172 7.92 -1.76 -5.63
N SER A 173 7.74 -1.55 -4.33
CA SER A 173 7.24 -0.27 -3.80
C SER A 173 8.18 0.89 -4.08
N LEU A 174 9.50 0.69 -3.93
CA LEU A 174 10.49 1.72 -4.23
C LEU A 174 10.41 2.14 -5.69
N VAL A 175 10.39 1.18 -6.61
CA VAL A 175 10.31 1.43 -8.06
C VAL A 175 9.02 2.17 -8.39
N LEU A 176 7.89 1.72 -7.83
CA LEU A 176 6.59 2.35 -8.07
C LEU A 176 6.57 3.80 -7.55
N PHE A 177 6.91 4.02 -6.28
CA PHE A 177 6.83 5.34 -5.64
C PHE A 177 7.85 6.33 -6.20
N VAL A 178 9.10 5.90 -6.44
CA VAL A 178 10.10 6.74 -7.09
C VAL A 178 9.71 7.01 -8.54
N GLY A 179 9.16 6.02 -9.25
CA GLY A 179 8.62 6.19 -10.60
C GLY A 179 7.52 7.24 -10.67
N VAL A 180 6.58 7.22 -9.71
CA VAL A 180 5.55 8.25 -9.54
C VAL A 180 6.18 9.62 -9.28
N GLY A 181 7.17 9.70 -8.37
CA GLY A 181 7.86 10.95 -8.06
C GLY A 181 8.57 11.56 -9.26
N LEU A 182 9.31 10.75 -10.03
CA LEU A 182 10.00 11.15 -11.25
C LEU A 182 9.05 11.55 -12.38
N SER A 183 7.88 10.91 -12.42
CA SER A 183 6.89 11.07 -13.51
C SER A 183 5.66 11.87 -13.09
N THR A 184 5.76 12.69 -12.04
CA THR A 184 4.60 13.29 -11.37
C THR A 184 3.63 13.96 -12.34
N ARG A 185 4.10 14.80 -13.28
CA ARG A 185 3.22 15.49 -14.24
C ARG A 185 2.43 14.51 -15.13
N ALA A 186 3.09 13.47 -15.62
CA ALA A 186 2.46 12.45 -16.46
C ALA A 186 1.47 11.61 -15.65
N VAL A 187 1.88 11.18 -14.45
CA VAL A 187 1.05 10.40 -13.53
C VAL A 187 -0.16 11.20 -13.07
N SER A 188 -0.03 12.48 -12.70
CA SER A 188 -1.17 13.34 -12.34
C SER A 188 -2.19 13.44 -13.46
N LYS A 189 -1.75 13.65 -14.71
CA LYS A 189 -2.65 13.71 -15.87
C LYS A 189 -3.32 12.37 -16.15
N TRP A 190 -2.58 11.28 -16.02
CA TRP A 190 -3.12 9.94 -16.20
C TRP A 190 -4.11 9.57 -15.09
N MET A 191 -3.80 9.87 -13.83
CA MET A 191 -4.67 9.63 -12.69
C MET A 191 -5.93 10.50 -12.78
N ALA A 192 -5.86 11.76 -13.18
CA ALA A 192 -7.05 12.60 -13.36
C ALA A 192 -8.06 12.03 -14.39
N LYS A 193 -7.61 11.16 -15.30
CA LYS A 193 -8.47 10.49 -16.28
C LYS A 193 -8.88 9.08 -15.85
N ASN A 194 -8.03 8.38 -15.09
CA ASN A 194 -8.15 6.95 -14.86
C ASN A 194 -8.25 6.54 -13.38
N SER A 195 -8.21 7.48 -12.43
CA SER A 195 -8.34 7.26 -10.97
C SER A 195 -9.51 6.34 -10.64
N ALA A 196 -10.67 6.59 -11.24
CA ALA A 196 -11.84 5.77 -11.02
C ALA A 196 -11.65 4.30 -11.42
N TRP A 197 -10.93 4.04 -12.51
CA TRP A 197 -10.62 2.68 -12.95
C TRP A 197 -9.56 2.03 -12.08
N VAL A 198 -8.56 2.79 -11.63
CA VAL A 198 -7.57 2.30 -10.66
C VAL A 198 -8.27 1.84 -9.38
N ASP A 199 -9.18 2.65 -8.86
CA ASP A 199 -9.97 2.35 -7.68
C ASP A 199 -10.84 1.09 -7.87
N ILE A 200 -11.56 1.00 -8.99
CA ILE A 200 -12.42 -0.15 -9.29
C ILE A 200 -11.59 -1.44 -9.44
N VAL A 201 -10.48 -1.40 -10.18
CA VAL A 201 -9.63 -2.57 -10.42
C VAL A 201 -8.97 -3.03 -9.13
N SER A 202 -8.37 -2.12 -8.36
CA SER A 202 -7.81 -2.45 -7.04
C SER A 202 -8.89 -3.02 -6.12
N GLY A 203 -10.09 -2.45 -6.14
CA GLY A 203 -11.21 -2.93 -5.36
C GLY A 203 -11.68 -4.34 -5.76
N ILE A 204 -11.68 -4.68 -7.05
CA ILE A 204 -11.96 -6.05 -7.53
C ILE A 204 -10.89 -7.03 -7.03
N VAL A 205 -9.61 -6.66 -7.12
CA VAL A 205 -8.50 -7.49 -6.60
C VAL A 205 -8.69 -7.76 -5.10
N PHE A 206 -8.99 -6.71 -4.32
CA PHE A 206 -9.27 -6.86 -2.89
C PHE A 206 -10.52 -7.68 -2.61
N LEU A 207 -11.57 -7.56 -3.43
CA LEU A 207 -12.80 -8.32 -3.27
C LEU A 207 -12.51 -9.82 -3.42
N LEU A 208 -11.86 -10.19 -4.52
CA LEU A 208 -11.53 -11.58 -4.82
C LEU A 208 -10.67 -12.19 -3.71
N LEU A 209 -9.60 -11.50 -3.32
CA LEU A 209 -8.72 -11.98 -2.28
C LEU A 209 -9.39 -12.01 -0.91
N GLY A 210 -10.16 -10.98 -0.58
CA GLY A 210 -10.88 -10.89 0.69
C GLY A 210 -11.90 -12.01 0.86
N VAL A 211 -12.63 -12.38 -0.21
CA VAL A 211 -13.55 -13.53 -0.19
C VAL A 211 -12.80 -14.84 0.02
N ILE A 212 -11.69 -15.06 -0.70
CA ILE A 212 -10.89 -16.29 -0.58
C ILE A 212 -10.37 -16.45 0.85
N ILE A 213 -9.69 -15.42 1.36
CA ILE A 213 -9.08 -15.43 2.70
C ILE A 213 -10.15 -15.58 3.79
N LEU A 214 -11.26 -14.86 3.68
CA LEU A 214 -12.34 -14.95 4.66
C LEU A 214 -12.99 -16.34 4.66
N PHE A 215 -13.17 -16.95 3.48
CA PHE A 215 -13.69 -18.30 3.36
C PHE A 215 -12.77 -19.33 4.00
N GLU A 216 -11.45 -19.22 3.78
CA GLU A 216 -10.45 -20.07 4.45
C GLU A 216 -10.50 -19.90 5.97
N GLY A 217 -10.55 -18.67 6.45
CA GLY A 217 -10.68 -18.38 7.88
C GLY A 217 -11.95 -18.96 8.51
N ILE A 218 -13.12 -18.80 7.85
CA ILE A 218 -14.38 -19.37 8.34
C ILE A 218 -14.32 -20.90 8.36
N ARG A 219 -13.75 -21.54 7.34
CA ARG A 219 -13.57 -23.00 7.32
C ARG A 219 -12.65 -23.46 8.43
N GLY A 220 -11.56 -22.75 8.68
CA GLY A 220 -10.66 -23.00 9.78
C GLY A 220 -11.39 -22.93 11.12
N LEU A 221 -12.18 -21.88 11.33
CA LEU A 221 -12.95 -21.69 12.57
C LEU A 221 -13.97 -22.80 12.85
N ILE A 222 -14.59 -23.36 11.80
CA ILE A 222 -15.56 -24.46 11.93
C ILE A 222 -14.87 -25.80 12.24
N ALA A 223 -13.59 -25.95 11.84
CA ALA A 223 -12.83 -27.18 12.02
C ALA A 223 -12.11 -27.28 13.38
N MET A 224 -12.12 -26.20 14.17
CA MET A 224 -11.58 -26.14 15.55
C MET A 224 -12.65 -26.54 16.57
#